data_AF-A0A2V3J6Q8-F1
#
_entry.id   AF-A0A2V3J6Q8-F1
#
_cell.length_a   1.000
_cell.length_b   1.000
_cell.length_c   1.000
_cell.angle_alpha   90.00
_cell.angle_beta   90.00
_cell.angle_gamma   90.00
#
_symmetry.space_group_name_H-M   'P 1'
#
loop_
_entity.id
_entity.type
_entity.pdbx_description
1 polymer ?
#
loop_
_entity_poly.entity_id
_entity_poly.type
_entity_poly.pdbx_seq_one_letter_code
_entity_poly.pdbx_strand_id
1 'polypeptide(L)'
;MIRRSASNVQSDKRERKGHTAQKYVRKTGMNAPLVLSDELRALTGLGEISNRSQVLSEIGKYIRANNLYAMEGRKFVVCDSLLSALLNTEGTILFQDIQRFIKHHLTDPSEMGPEYEARAIDFFEKYLAARGALASWHAPHRTKDPRGLNSAEAQRRLRERGQGMFAEVYIEQCLRPLCNGNTYMSRPAILKSVWAYIKNNNLQDPSKRRRILVSETLRDALRLPDVEWIDTFQLGGYVFKLTSSRRKK
;
A
#
# COMPACT_ATOMS: atom_id res chain seq x y z
N MET A 1 12.32 65.93 -32.83
CA MET A 1 13.39 65.20 -32.12
C MET A 1 13.41 65.75 -30.70
N ILE A 2 13.05 65.08 -29.61
CA ILE A 2 13.32 63.72 -29.13
C ILE A 2 12.17 63.33 -28.17
N ARG A 3 11.63 62.11 -28.31
CA ARG A 3 10.67 61.50 -27.38
C ARG A 3 11.38 61.28 -26.03
N ARG A 4 10.87 61.84 -24.93
CA ARG A 4 11.30 61.46 -23.57
C ARG A 4 10.36 60.40 -23.00
N SER A 5 10.93 59.20 -23.00
CA SER A 5 10.61 57.95 -22.33
C SER A 5 9.68 58.02 -21.11
N ALA A 6 8.68 57.12 -21.13
CA ALA A 6 7.83 56.78 -20.02
C ALA A 6 8.62 56.05 -18.92
N SER A 7 8.51 56.56 -17.69
CA SER A 7 8.98 55.91 -16.47
C SER A 7 7.98 54.82 -16.06
N ASN A 8 8.14 53.61 -16.60
CA ASN A 8 7.43 52.43 -16.10
C ASN A 8 8.25 51.80 -14.97
N VAL A 9 7.93 52.18 -13.72
CA VAL A 9 8.46 51.55 -12.51
C VAL A 9 7.69 50.24 -12.30
N GLN A 10 8.14 49.17 -12.95
CA GLN A 10 7.81 47.81 -12.54
C GLN A 10 8.89 47.34 -11.57
N SER A 11 8.64 47.58 -10.28
CA SER A 11 9.41 47.02 -9.19
C SER A 11 9.22 45.50 -9.15
N ASP A 12 10.37 44.85 -9.30
CA ASP A 12 10.61 43.42 -9.36
C ASP A 12 10.18 42.73 -8.06
N LYS A 13 8.91 42.32 -7.96
CA LYS A 13 8.39 41.58 -6.80
C LYS A 13 8.71 40.08 -6.91
N ARG A 14 10.00 39.75 -6.98
CA ARG A 14 10.51 38.39 -6.71
C ARG A 14 10.97 38.32 -5.25
N GLU A 15 10.00 38.40 -4.35
CA GLU A 15 10.22 38.00 -2.97
C GLU A 15 10.53 36.49 -2.95
N ARG A 16 11.82 36.23 -2.74
CA ARG A 16 12.39 34.94 -2.36
C ARG A 16 11.59 34.42 -1.16
N LYS A 17 10.67 33.49 -1.41
CA LYS A 17 10.02 32.72 -0.34
C LYS A 17 11.11 31.94 0.40
N GLY A 18 11.39 32.42 1.60
CA GLY A 18 12.29 31.80 2.56
C GLY A 18 11.94 30.33 2.73
N HIS A 19 12.97 29.51 2.63
CA HIS A 19 12.96 28.13 3.09
C HIS A 19 12.77 28.17 4.61
N THR A 20 11.53 28.03 5.07
CA THR A 20 11.24 27.92 6.50
C THR A 20 10.25 26.79 6.70
N ALA A 21 10.69 25.84 7.54
CA ALA A 21 10.06 24.56 7.87
C ALA A 21 9.98 23.57 6.69
N GLN A 22 11.01 22.71 6.61
CA GLN A 22 10.86 21.35 6.10
C GLN A 22 9.63 20.74 6.79
N LYS A 23 8.47 20.78 6.11
CA LYS A 23 7.26 20.13 6.58
C LYS A 23 7.62 18.71 6.95
N TYR A 24 7.43 18.33 8.21
CA TYR A 24 7.33 16.94 8.62
C TYR A 24 6.46 16.24 7.59
N VAL A 25 7.10 15.47 6.69
CA VAL A 25 6.36 14.73 5.68
C VAL A 25 5.63 13.70 6.52
N ARG A 26 4.33 13.92 6.76
CA ARG A 26 3.43 12.93 7.35
C ARG A 26 3.51 11.66 6.49
N LYS A 27 4.48 10.80 6.78
CA LYS A 27 4.66 9.51 6.11
C LYS A 27 3.92 8.49 6.96
N THR A 28 2.64 8.31 6.65
CA THR A 28 1.80 7.25 7.20
C THR A 28 2.39 5.88 6.83
N GLY A 29 2.62 5.01 7.81
CA GLY A 29 3.14 3.65 7.60
C GLY A 29 3.54 2.98 8.92
N MET A 30 3.86 1.68 8.87
CA MET A 30 4.21 0.89 10.08
C MET A 30 5.45 1.39 10.83
N ASN A 31 6.32 2.15 10.15
CA ASN A 31 7.56 2.68 10.71
C ASN A 31 7.46 4.16 11.15
N ALA A 32 6.28 4.79 11.08
CA ALA A 32 6.14 6.18 11.51
C ALA A 32 6.58 6.32 12.99
N PRO A 33 7.38 7.35 13.32
CA PRO A 33 7.76 7.60 14.70
C PRO A 33 6.53 8.10 15.47
N LEU A 34 6.32 7.51 16.64
CA LEU A 34 5.17 7.70 17.52
C LEU A 34 5.69 7.87 18.95
N VAL A 35 5.01 8.71 19.72
CA VAL A 35 5.26 8.86 21.15
C VAL A 35 4.52 7.75 21.87
N LEU A 36 5.21 7.01 22.72
CA LEU A 36 4.67 5.88 23.48
C LEU A 36 4.19 6.36 24.86
N SER A 37 3.08 5.80 25.33
CA SER A 37 2.65 5.98 26.72
C SER A 37 3.60 5.30 27.70
N ASP A 38 3.53 5.70 28.97
CA ASP A 38 4.37 5.13 30.03
C ASP A 38 4.10 3.63 30.25
N GLU A 39 2.87 3.15 30.05
CA GLU A 39 2.55 1.73 30.16
C GLU A 39 3.24 0.91 29.06
N LEU A 40 3.25 1.41 27.81
CA LEU A 40 3.96 0.74 26.71
C LEU A 40 5.46 0.72 26.93
N ARG A 41 6.02 1.82 27.46
CA ARG A 41 7.45 1.93 27.77
C ARG A 41 7.86 0.95 28.86
N ALA A 42 7.05 0.82 29.91
CA ALA A 42 7.29 -0.11 31.01
C ALA A 42 7.32 -1.57 30.54
N LEU A 43 6.41 -1.97 29.63
CA LEU A 43 6.37 -3.34 29.11
C LEU A 43 7.48 -3.63 28.09
N THR A 44 7.72 -2.70 27.17
CA THR A 44 8.60 -2.95 26.01
C THR A 44 10.06 -2.58 26.26
N GLY A 45 10.35 -1.78 27.29
CA GLY A 45 11.69 -1.23 27.54
C GLY A 45 12.16 -0.26 26.46
N LEU A 46 11.26 0.16 25.56
CA LEU A 46 11.57 1.10 24.49
C LEU A 46 11.64 2.54 25.04
N GLY A 47 12.34 3.39 24.30
CA GLY A 47 12.36 4.83 24.58
C GLY A 47 10.99 5.50 24.41
N GLU A 48 10.93 6.77 24.77
CA GLU A 48 9.74 7.63 24.64
C GLU A 48 9.20 7.68 23.20
N ILE A 49 10.08 7.59 22.21
CA ILE A 49 9.72 7.57 20.79
C ILE A 49 10.14 6.25 20.17
N SER A 50 9.22 5.60 19.48
CA SER A 50 9.48 4.38 18.71
C SER A 50 8.53 4.29 17.52
N ASN A 51 8.54 3.17 16.80
CA ASN A 51 7.57 2.90 15.73
C ASN A 51 6.72 1.67 16.04
N ARG A 52 5.55 1.59 15.40
CA ARG A 52 4.59 0.50 15.61
C ARG A 52 5.20 -0.88 15.36
N SER A 53 6.07 -1.03 14.35
CA SER A 53 6.76 -2.29 14.07
C SER A 53 7.63 -2.75 15.25
N GLN A 54 8.41 -1.85 15.85
CA GLN A 54 9.27 -2.16 17.00
C GLN A 54 8.45 -2.47 18.25
N VAL A 55 7.39 -1.70 18.52
CA VAL A 55 6.48 -1.98 19.64
C VAL A 55 5.88 -3.38 19.53
N LEU A 56 5.34 -3.74 18.36
CA LEU A 56 4.79 -5.08 18.13
C LEU A 56 5.85 -6.19 18.22
N SER A 57 7.08 -5.90 17.81
CA SER A 57 8.21 -6.83 17.95
C SER A 57 8.55 -7.10 19.42
N GLU A 58 8.64 -6.06 20.25
CA GLU A 58 8.93 -6.21 21.69
C GLU A 58 7.78 -6.90 22.43
N ILE A 59 6.52 -6.53 22.15
CA ILE A 59 5.35 -7.24 22.70
C ILE A 59 5.40 -8.73 22.28
N GLY A 60 5.76 -9.03 21.04
CA GLY A 60 5.94 -10.40 20.58
C GLY A 60 7.07 -11.16 21.29
N LYS A 61 8.17 -10.49 21.67
CA LYS A 61 9.22 -11.10 22.50
C LYS A 61 8.73 -11.38 23.91
N TYR A 62 8.02 -10.43 24.52
CA TYR A 62 7.40 -10.60 25.83
C TYR A 62 6.45 -11.81 25.86
N ILE A 63 5.55 -11.91 24.88
CA ILE A 63 4.60 -13.02 24.75
C ILE A 63 5.31 -14.36 24.63
N ARG A 64 6.42 -14.43 23.87
CA ARG A 64 7.23 -15.65 23.75
C ARG A 64 7.95 -16.00 25.04
N ALA A 65 8.56 -15.01 25.69
CA ALA A 65 9.30 -15.21 26.94
C ALA A 65 8.41 -15.73 28.07
N ASN A 66 7.15 -15.28 28.11
CA ASN A 66 6.16 -15.66 29.11
C ASN A 66 5.25 -16.83 28.67
N ASN A 67 5.53 -17.46 27.52
CA ASN A 67 4.76 -18.60 26.98
C ASN A 67 3.24 -18.34 26.87
N LEU A 68 2.84 -17.12 26.48
CA LEU A 68 1.43 -16.70 26.49
C LEU A 68 0.63 -17.13 25.24
N TYR A 69 1.18 -17.96 24.36
CA TYR A 69 0.43 -18.44 23.18
C TYR A 69 -0.48 -19.61 23.57
N ALA A 70 -1.78 -19.49 23.25
CA ALA A 70 -2.79 -20.46 23.68
C ALA A 70 -2.75 -21.81 22.94
N MET A 71 -2.29 -21.84 21.67
CA MET A 71 -2.33 -23.04 20.82
C MET A 71 -1.26 -23.00 19.72
N GLU A 72 -1.02 -24.17 19.10
CA GLU A 72 -0.19 -24.32 17.90
C GLU A 72 -0.65 -23.38 16.78
N GLY A 73 0.27 -22.54 16.33
CA GLY A 73 0.03 -21.55 15.28
C GLY A 73 0.33 -20.10 15.67
N ARG A 74 0.62 -19.81 16.95
CA ARG A 74 1.02 -18.46 17.45
C ARG A 74 0.04 -17.35 17.04
N LYS A 75 -1.23 -17.70 16.86
CA LYS A 75 -2.30 -16.77 16.47
C LYS A 75 -2.99 -16.19 17.70
N PHE A 76 -3.22 -17.02 18.71
CA PHE A 76 -3.99 -16.68 19.90
C PHE A 76 -3.05 -16.46 21.09
N VAL A 77 -3.23 -15.35 21.78
CA VAL A 77 -2.44 -14.90 22.92
C VAL A 77 -3.36 -14.81 24.12
N VAL A 78 -3.02 -15.49 25.21
CA VAL A 78 -3.67 -15.33 26.50
C VAL A 78 -3.10 -14.07 27.15
N CYS A 79 -3.96 -13.10 27.45
CA CYS A 79 -3.54 -11.90 28.17
C CYS A 79 -3.27 -12.26 29.63
N ASP A 80 -2.03 -12.07 30.06
CA ASP A 80 -1.67 -12.11 31.48
C ASP A 80 -2.06 -10.80 32.18
N SER A 81 -1.76 -10.62 33.46
CA SER A 81 -2.16 -9.41 34.20
C SER A 81 -1.58 -8.13 33.58
N LEU A 82 -0.33 -8.17 33.11
CA LEU A 82 0.34 -7.00 32.53
C LEU A 82 -0.19 -6.67 31.14
N LEU A 83 -0.38 -7.67 30.28
CA LEU A 83 -0.91 -7.47 28.93
C LEU A 83 -2.39 -7.09 28.99
N SER A 84 -3.16 -7.65 29.93
CA SER A 84 -4.56 -7.27 30.12
C SER A 84 -4.70 -5.82 30.57
N ALA A 85 -3.83 -5.37 31.50
CA ALA A 85 -3.81 -3.98 31.94
C ALA A 85 -3.45 -3.01 30.81
N LEU A 86 -2.44 -3.36 29.99
CA LEU A 86 -2.03 -2.53 28.86
C LEU A 86 -3.08 -2.47 27.75
N LEU A 87 -3.69 -3.60 27.39
CA LEU A 87 -4.61 -3.68 26.27
C LEU A 87 -6.06 -3.37 26.66
N ASN A 88 -6.33 -3.21 27.97
CA ASN A 88 -7.66 -3.11 28.55
C ASN A 88 -8.60 -4.22 28.05
N THR A 89 -8.08 -5.46 27.99
CA THR A 89 -8.81 -6.63 27.49
C THR A 89 -8.37 -7.89 28.22
N GLU A 90 -9.34 -8.69 28.64
CA GLU A 90 -9.12 -9.95 29.32
C GLU A 90 -9.35 -11.14 28.37
N GLY A 91 -8.71 -12.27 28.67
CA GLY A 91 -8.91 -13.52 27.97
C GLY A 91 -7.94 -13.74 26.80
N THR A 92 -8.42 -14.41 25.75
CA THR A 92 -7.58 -14.81 24.61
C THR A 92 -7.88 -13.94 23.39
N ILE A 93 -6.88 -13.22 22.90
CA ILE A 93 -6.99 -12.36 21.73
C ILE A 93 -6.15 -12.88 20.57
N LEU A 94 -6.42 -12.42 19.35
CA LEU A 94 -5.48 -12.65 18.25
C LEU A 94 -4.28 -11.71 18.38
N PHE A 95 -3.08 -12.21 18.12
CA PHE A 95 -1.86 -11.39 18.09
C PHE A 95 -1.99 -10.19 17.13
N GLN A 96 -2.72 -10.35 16.02
CA GLN A 96 -2.99 -9.29 15.05
C GLN A 96 -3.87 -8.16 15.60
N ASP A 97 -4.58 -8.40 16.70
CA ASP A 97 -5.52 -7.44 17.28
C ASP A 97 -4.85 -6.52 18.28
N ILE A 98 -3.67 -6.90 18.80
CA ILE A 98 -2.82 -6.07 19.67
C ILE A 98 -2.63 -4.66 19.09
N GLN A 99 -2.39 -4.55 17.79
CA GLN A 99 -2.19 -3.25 17.13
C GLN A 99 -3.40 -2.30 17.23
N ARG A 100 -4.61 -2.86 17.39
CA ARG A 100 -5.85 -2.10 17.55
C ARG A 100 -5.96 -1.55 18.96
N PHE A 101 -5.62 -2.38 19.96
CA PHE A 101 -5.65 -2.02 21.38
C PHE A 101 -4.58 -0.99 21.73
N ILE A 102 -3.34 -1.17 21.26
CA ILE A 102 -2.24 -0.22 21.55
C ILE A 102 -2.37 1.13 20.82
N LYS A 103 -3.37 1.30 19.94
CA LYS A 103 -3.54 2.54 19.17
C LYS A 103 -3.68 3.76 20.08
N HIS A 104 -4.33 3.60 21.23
CA HIS A 104 -4.54 4.68 22.20
C HIS A 104 -3.29 5.04 23.02
N HIS A 105 -2.26 4.18 22.99
CA HIS A 105 -0.98 4.39 23.65
C HIS A 105 0.09 4.93 22.70
N LEU A 106 -0.30 5.31 21.47
CA LEU A 106 0.58 5.80 20.42
C LEU A 106 0.10 7.15 19.93
N THR A 107 0.83 8.20 20.30
CA THR A 107 0.48 9.60 19.97
C THR A 107 1.34 10.11 18.82
N ASP A 108 0.73 10.92 17.95
CA ASP A 108 1.48 11.60 16.88
C ASP A 108 2.35 12.71 17.51
N PRO A 109 3.67 12.77 17.22
CA PRO A 109 4.54 13.82 17.76
C PRO A 109 4.04 15.25 17.52
N SER A 110 3.29 15.48 16.43
CA SER A 110 2.71 16.80 16.10
C SER A 110 1.61 17.25 17.06
N GLU A 111 1.00 16.32 17.80
CA GLU A 111 0.01 16.63 18.84
C GLU A 111 0.67 17.03 20.17
N MET A 112 1.94 16.65 20.38
CA MET A 112 2.70 16.91 21.61
C MET A 112 3.56 18.19 21.54
N GLY A 113 3.79 18.71 20.33
CA GLY A 113 4.50 19.98 20.09
C GLY A 113 5.83 19.84 19.35
N PRO A 114 6.47 20.97 19.00
CA PRO A 114 7.64 21.00 18.10
C PRO A 114 8.87 20.29 18.67
N GLU A 115 9.00 20.20 19.99
CA GLU A 115 10.10 19.48 20.63
C GLU A 115 10.01 17.97 20.36
N TYR A 116 8.81 17.39 20.47
CA TYR A 116 8.56 15.98 20.18
C TYR A 116 8.72 15.68 18.69
N GLU A 117 8.32 16.61 17.81
CA GLU A 117 8.59 16.47 16.37
C GLU A 117 10.08 16.39 16.06
N ALA A 118 10.91 17.24 16.68
CA ALA A 118 12.36 17.23 16.49
C ALA A 118 12.99 15.92 16.99
N ARG A 119 12.60 15.45 18.18
CA ARG A 119 13.03 14.15 18.72
C ARG A 119 12.59 12.98 17.83
N ALA A 120 11.38 13.06 17.26
CA ALA A 120 10.86 12.04 16.36
C ALA A 120 11.64 11.96 15.04
N ILE A 121 12.05 13.10 14.49
CA ILE A 121 12.90 13.17 13.31
C ILE A 121 14.27 12.53 13.61
N ASP A 122 14.92 12.93 14.71
CA ASP A 122 16.22 12.37 15.12
C ASP A 122 16.17 10.85 15.30
N PHE A 123 15.15 10.35 16.02
CA PHE A 123 14.90 8.92 16.16
C PHE A 123 14.76 8.23 14.80
N PHE A 124 13.95 8.81 13.91
CA PHE A 124 13.63 8.19 12.63
C PHE A 124 14.83 8.19 11.66
N GLU A 125 15.64 9.24 11.66
CA GLU A 125 16.90 9.30 10.90
C GLU A 125 17.87 8.21 11.36
N LYS A 126 18.08 8.07 12.67
CA LYS A 126 18.92 7.01 13.25
C LYS A 126 18.38 5.62 12.90
N TYR A 127 17.07 5.41 13.03
CA TYR A 127 16.42 4.16 12.67
C TYR A 127 16.61 3.79 11.19
N LEU A 128 16.44 4.76 10.27
CA LEU A 128 16.62 4.55 8.84
C LEU A 128 18.09 4.37 8.46
N ALA A 129 19.01 5.06 9.11
CA ALA A 129 20.44 4.91 8.93
C ALA A 129 20.89 3.48 9.24
N ALA A 130 20.47 2.94 10.39
CA ALA A 130 20.76 1.57 10.80
C ALA A 130 20.22 0.51 9.81
N ARG A 131 19.18 0.86 9.03
CA ARG A 131 18.58 -0.01 8.01
C ARG A 131 19.10 0.24 6.59
N GLY A 132 20.06 1.14 6.41
CA GLY A 132 20.57 1.52 5.09
C GLY A 132 19.55 2.24 4.19
N ALA A 133 18.50 2.81 4.79
CA ALA A 133 17.37 3.42 4.07
C ALA A 133 17.37 4.95 4.13
N LEU A 134 18.30 5.58 4.86
CA LEU A 134 18.33 7.03 5.07
C LEU A 134 18.43 7.84 3.76
N ALA A 135 19.31 7.42 2.84
CA ALA A 135 19.48 8.09 1.55
C ALA A 135 18.18 8.12 0.73
N SER A 136 17.41 7.03 0.76
CA SER A 136 16.12 6.93 0.08
C SER A 136 15.04 7.84 0.68
N TRP A 137 15.17 8.17 1.97
CA TRP A 137 14.24 9.02 2.68
C TRP A 137 14.46 10.50 2.40
N HIS A 138 15.73 10.94 2.32
CA HIS A 138 16.09 12.30 1.89
C HIS A 138 15.97 12.50 0.39
N ALA A 139 15.97 11.42 -0.41
CA ALA A 139 15.73 11.52 -1.84
C ALA A 139 14.41 12.26 -2.08
N PRO A 140 14.37 13.22 -3.03
CA PRO A 140 13.14 13.92 -3.34
C PRO A 140 12.08 12.88 -3.66
N HIS A 141 10.93 12.98 -3.00
CA HIS A 141 9.76 12.20 -3.39
C HIS A 141 9.59 12.42 -4.90
N ARG A 142 9.63 11.34 -5.69
CA ARG A 142 9.19 11.43 -7.10
C ARG A 142 7.79 12.02 -7.05
N THR A 143 7.70 13.29 -7.40
CA THR A 143 6.42 13.94 -7.65
C THR A 143 5.72 13.14 -8.75
N LYS A 144 4.39 13.07 -8.67
CA LYS A 144 3.52 12.36 -9.62
C LYS A 144 4.14 12.42 -11.02
N ASP A 145 4.46 11.23 -11.55
CA ASP A 145 4.99 10.97 -12.89
C ASP A 145 5.43 12.22 -13.68
N PRO A 146 6.73 12.57 -13.70
CA PRO A 146 7.23 13.79 -14.34
C PRO A 146 6.94 13.86 -15.84
N ARG A 147 6.55 12.74 -16.47
CA ARG A 147 6.14 12.68 -17.88
C ARG A 147 4.63 12.81 -18.08
N GLY A 148 3.86 12.88 -16.99
CA GLY A 148 2.40 12.96 -17.01
C GLY A 148 1.71 11.76 -17.65
N LEU A 149 2.37 10.60 -17.82
CA LEU A 149 1.79 9.37 -18.39
C LEU A 149 0.58 8.87 -17.59
N ASN A 150 0.53 9.18 -16.29
CA ASN A 150 -0.62 8.89 -15.43
C ASN A 150 -1.77 9.91 -15.52
N SER A 151 -1.64 11.00 -16.30
CA SER A 151 -2.78 11.88 -16.57
C SER A 151 -3.83 11.17 -17.42
N ALA A 152 -5.11 11.54 -17.24
CA ALA A 152 -6.21 10.97 -18.03
C ALA A 152 -5.98 11.16 -19.54
N GLU A 153 -5.45 12.32 -19.94
CA GLU A 153 -5.14 12.62 -21.33
C GLU A 153 -3.98 11.78 -21.88
N ALA A 154 -2.90 11.58 -21.12
CA ALA A 154 -1.80 10.73 -21.56
C ALA A 154 -2.23 9.26 -21.64
N GLN A 155 -3.03 8.76 -20.68
CA GLN A 155 -3.60 7.42 -20.78
C GLN A 155 -4.53 7.27 -21.98
N ARG A 156 -5.31 8.31 -22.32
CA ARG A 156 -6.15 8.33 -23.53
C ARG A 156 -5.28 8.23 -24.79
N ARG A 157 -4.24 9.04 -24.90
CA ARG A 157 -3.28 9.01 -26.02
C ARG A 157 -2.58 7.64 -26.15
N LEU A 158 -2.20 7.01 -25.04
CA LEU A 158 -1.60 5.68 -25.04
C LEU A 158 -2.59 4.60 -25.48
N ARG A 159 -3.88 4.71 -25.11
CA ARG A 159 -4.96 3.82 -25.61
C ARG A 159 -5.15 3.98 -27.11
N GLU A 160 -5.29 5.21 -27.58
CA GLU A 160 -5.47 5.55 -29.01
C GLU A 160 -4.32 5.01 -29.86
N ARG A 161 -3.08 5.10 -29.35
CA ARG A 161 -1.89 4.61 -30.05
C ARG A 161 -1.62 3.12 -29.86
N GLY A 162 -2.38 2.41 -29.01
CA GLY A 162 -2.12 1.01 -28.68
C GLY A 162 -0.71 0.79 -28.10
N GLN A 163 -0.27 1.66 -27.19
CA GLN A 163 1.09 1.61 -26.64
C GLN A 163 1.12 1.24 -25.17
N GLY A 164 2.26 0.71 -24.72
CA GLY A 164 2.48 0.31 -23.34
C GLY A 164 1.46 -0.74 -22.90
N MET A 165 0.72 -0.46 -21.82
CA MET A 165 -0.31 -1.38 -21.29
C MET A 165 -1.49 -1.58 -22.26
N PHE A 166 -1.70 -0.65 -23.20
CA PHE A 166 -2.78 -0.72 -24.19
C PHE A 166 -2.35 -1.37 -25.50
N ALA A 167 -1.09 -1.79 -25.61
CA ALA A 167 -0.66 -2.61 -26.73
C ALA A 167 -1.47 -3.91 -26.79
N GLU A 168 -1.92 -4.23 -28.00
CA GLU A 168 -2.64 -5.46 -28.26
C GLU A 168 -1.70 -6.65 -28.13
N VAL A 169 -2.19 -7.68 -27.46
CA VAL A 169 -1.51 -8.97 -27.34
C VAL A 169 -2.38 -10.03 -28.00
N TYR A 170 -1.73 -11.06 -28.52
CA TYR A 170 -2.40 -12.24 -29.03
C TYR A 170 -3.06 -13.01 -27.89
N ILE A 171 -4.28 -13.49 -28.13
CA ILE A 171 -5.10 -14.28 -27.20
C ILE A 171 -5.13 -15.74 -27.66
N GLU A 172 -4.71 -16.65 -26.76
CA GLU A 172 -4.79 -18.08 -27.00
C GLU A 172 -6.23 -18.54 -27.23
N GLN A 173 -6.42 -19.56 -28.08
CA GLN A 173 -7.75 -20.02 -28.54
C GLN A 173 -8.71 -20.32 -27.38
N CYS A 174 -8.24 -20.98 -26.32
CA CYS A 174 -9.03 -21.31 -25.14
C CYS A 174 -9.61 -20.08 -24.40
N LEU A 175 -8.95 -18.92 -24.45
CA LEU A 175 -9.38 -17.70 -23.75
C LEU A 175 -10.34 -16.84 -24.60
N ARG A 176 -10.39 -17.04 -25.92
CA ARG A 176 -11.22 -16.24 -26.84
C ARG A 176 -12.73 -16.27 -26.55
N PRO A 177 -13.34 -17.39 -26.09
CA PRO A 177 -14.75 -17.41 -25.72
C PRO A 177 -15.11 -16.35 -24.66
N LEU A 178 -14.23 -16.14 -23.67
CA LEU A 178 -14.41 -15.10 -22.66
C LEU A 178 -14.08 -13.68 -23.17
N CYS A 179 -13.57 -13.58 -24.39
CA CYS A 179 -13.14 -12.34 -25.03
C CYS A 179 -13.97 -12.02 -26.28
N ASN A 180 -15.21 -12.50 -26.37
CA ASN A 180 -16.12 -12.32 -27.51
C ASN A 180 -15.51 -12.77 -28.86
N GLY A 181 -14.69 -13.82 -28.84
CA GLY A 181 -14.04 -14.37 -30.04
C GLY A 181 -12.83 -13.58 -30.56
N ASN A 182 -12.46 -12.47 -29.91
CA ASN A 182 -11.34 -11.65 -30.36
C ASN A 182 -10.00 -12.42 -30.32
N THR A 183 -9.18 -12.22 -31.35
CA THR A 183 -7.83 -12.82 -31.44
C THR A 183 -6.75 -11.91 -30.83
N TYR A 184 -6.99 -10.60 -30.81
CA TYR A 184 -6.08 -9.61 -30.28
C TYR A 184 -6.87 -8.60 -29.45
N MET A 185 -6.41 -8.33 -28.24
CA MET A 185 -6.93 -7.24 -27.38
C MET A 185 -5.81 -6.75 -26.48
N SER A 186 -5.95 -5.54 -25.92
CA SER A 186 -5.04 -5.08 -24.87
C SER A 186 -5.25 -5.87 -23.57
N ARG A 187 -4.20 -6.04 -22.77
CA ARG A 187 -4.29 -6.75 -21.47
C ARG A 187 -5.43 -6.23 -20.57
N PRO A 188 -5.66 -4.90 -20.42
CA PRO A 188 -6.80 -4.39 -19.65
C PRO A 188 -8.16 -4.77 -20.26
N ALA A 189 -8.27 -4.81 -21.60
CA ALA A 189 -9.51 -5.16 -22.27
C ALA A 189 -9.84 -6.66 -22.09
N ILE A 190 -8.83 -7.54 -22.17
CA ILE A 190 -8.99 -8.98 -21.89
C ILE A 190 -9.51 -9.19 -20.47
N LEU A 191 -8.84 -8.58 -19.49
CA LEU A 191 -9.24 -8.70 -18.09
C LEU A 191 -10.66 -8.15 -17.86
N LYS A 192 -11.03 -7.06 -18.54
CA LYS A 192 -12.39 -6.50 -18.50
C LYS A 192 -13.43 -7.49 -19.03
N SER A 193 -13.15 -8.18 -20.14
CA SER A 193 -14.07 -9.18 -20.70
C SER A 193 -14.25 -10.38 -19.77
N VAL A 194 -13.17 -10.90 -19.20
CA VAL A 194 -13.23 -11.99 -18.22
C VAL A 194 -14.02 -11.57 -16.97
N TRP A 195 -13.82 -10.35 -16.46
CA TRP A 195 -14.63 -9.82 -15.36
C TRP A 195 -16.10 -9.62 -15.71
N ALA A 196 -16.41 -9.20 -16.94
CA ALA A 196 -17.79 -9.10 -17.40
C ALA A 196 -18.47 -10.46 -17.38
N TYR A 197 -17.79 -11.52 -17.85
CA TYR A 197 -18.28 -12.89 -17.74
C TYR A 197 -18.53 -13.29 -16.27
N ILE A 198 -17.56 -13.08 -15.37
CA ILE A 198 -17.69 -13.41 -13.94
C ILE A 198 -18.92 -12.72 -13.32
N LYS A 199 -19.13 -11.44 -13.62
CA LYS A 199 -20.25 -10.66 -13.09
C LYS A 199 -21.59 -11.09 -13.67
N ASN A 200 -21.66 -11.27 -14.99
CA ASN A 200 -22.90 -11.64 -15.66
C ASN A 200 -23.39 -13.04 -15.25
N ASN A 201 -22.47 -13.91 -14.81
CA ASN A 201 -22.79 -15.27 -14.33
C ASN A 201 -22.85 -15.35 -12.80
N ASN A 202 -22.80 -14.23 -12.07
CA ASN A 202 -22.84 -14.19 -10.61
C ASN A 202 -21.80 -15.08 -9.91
N LEU A 203 -20.60 -15.22 -10.50
CA LEU A 203 -19.57 -16.14 -10.01
C LEU A 203 -18.73 -15.55 -8.85
N GLN A 204 -19.08 -14.37 -8.34
CA GLN A 204 -18.38 -13.77 -7.21
C GLN A 204 -19.11 -14.08 -5.91
N ASP A 205 -18.38 -14.55 -4.90
CA ASP A 205 -18.96 -14.85 -3.58
C ASP A 205 -19.58 -13.56 -2.98
N PRO A 206 -20.90 -13.56 -2.69
CA PRO A 206 -21.61 -12.37 -2.21
C PRO A 206 -21.21 -11.99 -0.77
N SER A 207 -20.80 -12.95 0.04
CA SER A 207 -20.35 -12.74 1.43
C SER A 207 -18.86 -12.38 1.49
N LYS A 208 -18.05 -12.92 0.59
CA LYS A 208 -16.62 -12.64 0.47
C LYS A 208 -16.26 -12.31 -0.97
N ARG A 209 -16.41 -11.04 -1.36
CA ARG A 209 -16.07 -10.49 -2.70
C ARG A 209 -14.63 -10.71 -3.19
N ARG A 210 -13.81 -11.41 -2.42
CA ARG A 210 -12.45 -11.82 -2.72
C ARG A 210 -12.35 -13.19 -3.40
N ARG A 211 -13.44 -13.97 -3.50
CA ARG A 211 -13.45 -15.29 -4.15
C ARG A 211 -14.31 -15.32 -5.41
N ILE A 212 -13.84 -16.08 -6.40
CA ILE A 212 -14.53 -16.35 -7.66
C ILE A 212 -14.77 -17.86 -7.75
N LEU A 213 -16.02 -18.27 -7.96
CA LEU A 213 -16.43 -19.63 -8.21
C LEU A 213 -15.92 -20.05 -9.60
N VAL A 214 -15.23 -21.19 -9.65
CA VAL A 214 -14.66 -21.72 -10.88
C VAL A 214 -15.75 -22.50 -11.63
N SER A 215 -16.41 -21.85 -12.59
CA SER A 215 -17.25 -22.54 -13.56
C SER A 215 -16.41 -23.38 -14.53
N GLU A 216 -17.03 -24.39 -15.16
CA GLU A 216 -16.40 -25.22 -16.20
C GLU A 216 -15.80 -24.35 -17.31
N THR A 217 -16.55 -23.36 -17.80
CA THR A 217 -16.06 -22.42 -18.81
C THR A 217 -14.84 -21.62 -18.35
N LEU A 218 -14.82 -21.13 -17.10
CA LEU A 218 -13.65 -20.43 -16.55
C LEU A 218 -12.46 -21.36 -16.42
N ARG A 219 -12.70 -22.59 -15.99
CA ARG A 219 -11.67 -23.61 -15.82
C ARG A 219 -10.98 -23.91 -17.13
N ASP A 220 -11.74 -24.18 -18.19
CA ASP A 220 -11.20 -24.50 -19.50
C ASP A 220 -10.52 -23.29 -20.14
N ALA A 221 -11.17 -22.12 -20.08
CA ALA A 221 -10.67 -20.92 -20.73
C ALA A 221 -9.39 -20.37 -20.10
N LEU A 222 -9.20 -20.58 -18.79
CA LEU A 222 -8.04 -20.09 -18.03
C LEU A 222 -7.05 -21.18 -17.62
N ARG A 223 -7.32 -22.45 -17.97
CA ARG A 223 -6.55 -23.63 -17.53
C ARG A 223 -6.33 -23.65 -16.02
N LEU A 224 -7.42 -23.43 -15.29
CA LEU A 224 -7.38 -23.38 -13.82
C LEU A 224 -7.10 -24.77 -13.25
N PRO A 225 -6.42 -24.86 -12.09
CA PRO A 225 -6.30 -26.12 -11.37
C PRO A 225 -7.67 -26.63 -10.95
N ASP A 226 -7.74 -27.91 -10.57
CA ASP A 226 -8.97 -28.51 -10.04
C ASP A 226 -9.28 -27.98 -8.63
N VAL A 227 -9.88 -26.79 -8.60
CA VAL A 227 -10.32 -26.10 -7.39
C VAL A 227 -11.70 -25.50 -7.63
N GLU A 228 -12.49 -25.42 -6.57
CA GLU A 228 -13.82 -24.81 -6.62
C GLU A 228 -13.74 -23.28 -6.63
N TRP A 229 -12.76 -22.70 -5.94
CA TRP A 229 -12.64 -21.25 -5.76
C TRP A 229 -11.22 -20.76 -6.07
N ILE A 230 -11.13 -19.58 -6.69
CA ILE A 230 -9.88 -18.81 -6.80
C ILE A 230 -10.04 -17.43 -6.16
N ASP A 231 -8.92 -16.84 -5.73
CA ASP A 231 -8.89 -15.46 -5.25
C ASP A 231 -8.87 -14.48 -6.44
N THR A 232 -9.58 -13.35 -6.33
CA THR A 232 -9.65 -12.32 -7.37
C THR A 232 -8.27 -11.77 -7.77
N PHE A 233 -7.29 -11.78 -6.87
CA PHE A 233 -5.91 -11.36 -7.15
C PHE A 233 -5.15 -12.35 -8.04
N GLN A 234 -5.56 -13.62 -8.08
CA GLN A 234 -4.93 -14.65 -8.92
C GLN A 234 -5.37 -14.56 -10.38
N LEU A 235 -6.55 -13.99 -10.65
CA LEU A 235 -7.19 -13.97 -11.98
C LEU A 235 -6.27 -13.40 -13.06
N GLY A 236 -5.62 -12.27 -12.81
CA GLY A 236 -4.70 -11.65 -13.78
C GLY A 236 -3.52 -12.56 -14.13
N GLY A 237 -3.01 -13.32 -13.16
CA GLY A 237 -1.93 -14.28 -13.39
C GLY A 237 -2.30 -15.41 -14.35
N TYR A 238 -3.53 -15.93 -14.24
CA TYR A 238 -4.03 -16.96 -15.17
C TYR A 238 -4.28 -16.39 -16.57
N VAL A 239 -4.95 -15.23 -16.65
CA VAL A 239 -5.24 -14.56 -17.92
C VAL A 239 -3.96 -14.25 -18.69
N PHE A 240 -2.94 -13.66 -18.05
CA PHE A 240 -1.76 -13.19 -18.78
C PHE A 240 -0.83 -14.29 -19.25
N LYS A 241 -0.86 -15.49 -18.63
CA LYS A 241 -0.16 -16.69 -19.14
C LYS A 241 -0.68 -17.14 -20.51
N LEU A 242 -1.91 -16.78 -20.85
CA LEU A 242 -2.58 -17.11 -22.11
C LEU A 242 -2.56 -15.95 -23.11
N THR A 243 -1.63 -15.01 -22.92
CA THR A 243 -1.41 -13.88 -23.82
C THR A 243 0.05 -13.76 -24.22
N SER A 244 0.32 -13.35 -25.46
CA SER A 244 1.70 -13.14 -25.93
C SER A 244 1.83 -11.92 -26.84
N SER A 245 3.01 -11.31 -26.87
CA SER A 245 3.29 -10.10 -27.66
C SER A 245 3.54 -10.38 -29.15
N ARG A 246 3.08 -11.53 -29.69
CA ARG A 246 3.31 -11.90 -31.09
C ARG A 246 2.83 -10.77 -32.01
N ARG A 247 3.71 -10.28 -32.89
CA ARG A 247 3.37 -9.25 -33.88
C ARG A 247 2.23 -9.78 -34.76
N LYS A 248 1.19 -8.96 -34.94
CA LYS A 248 0.13 -9.20 -35.94
C LYS A 248 0.84 -9.44 -37.28
N LYS A 249 0.71 -10.65 -37.84
CA LYS A 249 1.08 -10.91 -39.23
C LYS A 249 0.05 -10.28 -40.15
#